data_AF-A0A6A4RIU3-F1
#
_entry.id   AF-A0A6A4RIU3-F1
#
_cell.length_a   1.000
_cell.length_b   1.000
_cell.length_c   1.000
_cell.angle_alpha   90.00
_cell.angle_beta   90.00
_cell.angle_gamma   90.00
#
_symmetry.space_group_name_H-M   'P 1'
#
loop_
_entity.id
_entity.type
_entity.pdbx_description
1 polymer ?
#
loop_
_entity_poly.entity_id
_entity_poly.type
_entity_poly.pdbx_seq_one_letter_code
_entity_poly.pdbx_strand_id
1 'polypeptide(L)'
;MSGQTVLKSCACIVALMAVACTRVPELEDQLTPALKRADYPILVPLDSAAPPLPDPVIESTALEQELAARSARLQARAHALAARPN
;
A
#
# COMPACT_ATOMS: atom_id res chain seq x y z
N MET A 1 9.01 -28.82 -29.84
CA MET A 1 9.02 -28.98 -28.37
C MET A 1 8.71 -27.66 -27.64
N SER A 2 7.65 -26.93 -28.03
CA SER A 2 7.41 -25.56 -27.50
C SER A 2 5.99 -25.37 -26.90
N GLY A 3 4.97 -26.05 -27.43
CA GLY A 3 3.60 -25.92 -26.91
C GLY A 3 3.37 -26.51 -25.51
N GLN A 4 4.07 -27.60 -25.17
CA GLN A 4 3.91 -28.26 -23.87
C GLN A 4 4.55 -27.47 -22.72
N THR A 5 5.63 -26.75 -23.00
CA THR A 5 6.30 -25.86 -22.04
C THR A 5 5.49 -24.60 -21.79
N VAL A 6 4.91 -24.00 -22.84
CA VAL A 6 4.02 -22.82 -22.71
C VAL A 6 2.77 -23.13 -21.90
N LEU A 7 2.14 -24.30 -22.13
CA LEU A 7 0.95 -24.70 -21.38
C LEU A 7 1.24 -24.92 -19.89
N LYS A 8 2.39 -25.54 -19.56
CA LYS A 8 2.83 -25.74 -18.17
C LYS A 8 3.15 -24.42 -17.47
N SER A 9 3.86 -23.51 -18.13
CA SER A 9 4.16 -22.18 -17.60
C SER A 9 2.89 -21.37 -17.34
N CYS A 10 1.92 -21.41 -18.26
CA CYS A 10 0.64 -20.72 -18.08
C CYS A 10 -0.14 -21.29 -16.89
N ALA A 11 -0.21 -22.62 -16.74
CA ALA A 11 -0.86 -23.26 -15.60
C ALA A 11 -0.19 -22.89 -14.25
N CYS A 12 1.14 -22.83 -14.19
CA CYS A 12 1.86 -22.40 -12.99
C CYS A 12 1.55 -20.94 -12.62
N ILE A 13 1.50 -20.04 -13.59
CA ILE A 13 1.20 -18.61 -13.35
C ILE A 13 -0.24 -18.45 -12.83
N VAL A 14 -1.20 -19.16 -13.40
CA VAL A 14 -2.61 -19.14 -12.94
C VAL A 14 -2.73 -19.68 -11.51
N ALA A 15 -2.03 -20.77 -11.17
CA ALA A 15 -2.03 -21.33 -9.83
C ALA A 15 -1.41 -20.38 -8.79
N LEU A 16 -0.34 -19.66 -9.13
CA LEU A 16 0.30 -18.67 -8.25
C LEU A 16 -0.58 -17.44 -8.02
N MET A 17 -1.27 -16.94 -9.05
CA MET A 17 -2.22 -15.83 -8.93
C MET A 17 -3.40 -16.16 -7.99
N ALA A 18 -3.85 -17.41 -7.97
CA ALA A 18 -4.97 -17.83 -7.12
C ALA A 18 -4.63 -17.85 -5.61
N VAL A 19 -3.37 -18.04 -5.23
CA VAL A 19 -2.93 -18.08 -3.83
C VAL A 19 -2.35 -16.75 -3.35
N ALA A 20 -1.75 -15.96 -4.24
CA ALA A 20 -1.01 -14.77 -3.84
C ALA A 20 -1.88 -13.55 -3.49
N CYS A 21 -3.14 -13.48 -3.94
CA CYS A 21 -3.91 -12.24 -3.87
C CYS A 21 -4.88 -12.14 -2.68
N THR A 22 -5.11 -13.20 -1.89
CA THR A 22 -6.19 -13.16 -0.88
C THR A 22 -5.92 -13.88 0.43
N ARG A 23 -4.88 -14.73 0.53
CA ARG A 23 -4.62 -15.50 1.75
C ARG A 23 -3.32 -15.07 2.42
N VAL A 24 -3.42 -14.57 3.65
CA VAL A 24 -2.27 -14.20 4.47
C VAL A 24 -2.20 -15.16 5.66
N PRO A 25 -1.40 -16.25 5.58
CA PRO A 25 -1.38 -17.30 6.61
C PRO A 25 -1.12 -16.76 8.02
N GLU A 26 -0.18 -15.83 8.15
CA GLU A 26 0.16 -15.17 9.42
C GLU A 26 -1.03 -14.47 10.09
N LEU A 27 -2.04 -14.04 9.31
CA LEU A 27 -3.28 -13.43 9.82
C LEU A 27 -4.37 -14.47 10.02
N GLU A 28 -4.53 -15.42 9.09
CA GLU A 28 -5.62 -16.40 9.13
C GLU A 28 -5.42 -17.52 10.17
N ASP A 29 -4.17 -17.86 10.49
CA ASP A 29 -3.81 -18.88 11.47
C ASP A 29 -3.98 -18.37 12.91
N GLN A 30 -4.01 -17.04 13.10
CA GLN A 30 -4.31 -16.42 14.40
C GLN A 30 -5.79 -16.43 14.75
N LEU A 31 -6.69 -16.71 13.80
CA LEU A 31 -8.12 -16.77 14.05
C LEU A 31 -8.52 -18.14 14.61
N THR A 32 -9.07 -18.17 15.82
CA THR A 32 -9.55 -19.42 16.43
C THR A 32 -10.73 -20.02 15.65
N PRO A 33 -10.92 -21.36 15.67
CA PRO A 33 -12.05 -22.00 14.97
C PRO A 33 -13.43 -21.51 15.44
N ALA A 34 -13.54 -21.08 16.70
CA ALA A 34 -14.75 -20.47 17.24
C ALA A 34 -14.99 -19.09 16.62
N LEU A 35 -13.95 -18.25 16.54
CA LEU A 35 -14.06 -16.90 15.97
C LEU A 35 -14.33 -16.92 14.46
N LYS A 36 -13.82 -17.92 13.72
CA LYS A 36 -14.12 -18.13 12.29
C LYS A 36 -15.59 -18.42 12.00
N ARG A 37 -16.35 -18.91 12.99
CA ARG A 37 -17.78 -19.29 12.84
C ARG A 37 -18.72 -18.42 13.68
N ALA A 38 -18.17 -17.43 14.38
CA ALA A 38 -18.99 -16.51 15.16
C ALA A 38 -19.85 -15.66 14.21
N ASP A 39 -21.03 -15.27 14.69
CA ASP A 39 -21.84 -14.30 13.98
C ASP A 39 -21.06 -12.98 13.84
N TYR A 40 -21.28 -12.31 12.71
CA TYR A 40 -20.67 -11.02 12.48
C TYR A 40 -21.21 -10.00 13.50
N PRO A 41 -20.36 -9.14 14.09
CA PRO A 41 -20.81 -8.19 15.10
C PRO A 41 -21.80 -7.17 14.52
N ILE A 42 -22.57 -6.54 15.40
CA ILE A 42 -23.47 -5.45 15.01
C ILE A 42 -22.64 -4.29 14.44
N LEU A 43 -22.94 -3.90 13.21
CA LEU A 43 -22.28 -2.78 12.54
C LEU A 43 -22.62 -1.46 13.23
N VAL A 44 -21.59 -0.69 13.56
CA VAL A 44 -21.72 0.70 14.03
C VAL A 44 -21.50 1.66 12.85
N PRO A 45 -22.29 2.74 12.74
CA PRO A 45 -22.08 3.75 11.70
C PRO A 45 -20.68 4.37 11.81
N LEU A 46 -19.98 4.49 10.67
CA LEU A 46 -18.62 5.02 10.64
C LEU A 46 -18.54 6.44 11.17
N ASP A 47 -19.52 7.29 10.86
CA ASP A 47 -19.59 8.67 11.34
C ASP A 47 -19.63 8.76 12.88
N SER A 48 -20.04 7.68 13.57
CA SER A 48 -20.08 7.59 15.03
C SER A 48 -18.89 6.86 15.65
N ALA A 49 -18.19 6.03 14.87
CA ALA A 49 -17.14 5.13 15.36
C ALA A 49 -15.72 5.62 15.01
N ALA A 50 -15.58 6.37 13.91
CA ALA A 50 -14.31 6.91 13.46
C ALA A 50 -14.15 8.36 13.94
N PRO A 51 -12.95 8.76 14.41
CA PRO A 51 -12.67 10.16 14.61
C PRO A 51 -12.76 10.91 13.26
N PRO A 52 -13.22 12.17 13.26
CA PRO A 52 -13.21 12.97 12.04
C PRO A 52 -11.78 13.10 11.53
N LEU A 53 -11.58 12.88 10.23
CA LEU A 53 -10.30 13.14 9.58
C LEU A 53 -10.06 14.66 9.53
N PRO A 54 -8.78 15.09 9.52
CA PRO A 54 -8.46 16.49 9.24
C PRO A 54 -8.98 16.89 7.87
N ASP A 55 -9.23 18.19 7.69
CA ASP A 55 -9.64 18.74 6.39
C ASP A 55 -8.55 18.46 5.34
N PRO A 56 -8.86 17.70 4.26
CA PRO A 56 -7.87 17.34 3.24
C PRO A 56 -7.23 18.55 2.55
N VAL A 57 -7.95 19.67 2.44
CA VAL A 57 -7.43 20.92 1.84
C VAL A 57 -6.35 21.53 2.75
N ILE A 58 -6.57 21.50 4.06
CA ILE A 58 -5.59 22.01 5.02
C ILE A 58 -4.35 21.11 5.07
N GLU A 59 -4.52 19.79 5.09
CA GLU A 59 -3.40 18.86 5.12
C GLU A 59 -2.58 18.90 3.81
N SER A 60 -3.25 18.96 2.66
CA SER A 60 -2.57 19.05 1.36
C SER A 60 -1.78 20.34 1.19
N THR A 61 -2.35 21.49 1.57
CA THR A 61 -1.64 22.77 1.48
C THR A 61 -0.39 22.82 2.36
N ALA A 62 -0.45 22.29 3.59
CA ALA A 62 0.71 22.19 4.46
C ALA A 62 1.79 21.25 3.87
N LEU A 63 1.37 20.12 3.30
CA LEU A 63 2.27 19.16 2.66
C LEU A 63 2.95 19.76 1.43
N GLU A 64 2.21 20.46 0.58
CA GLU A 64 2.74 21.13 -0.62
C GLU A 64 3.82 22.15 -0.27
N GLN A 65 3.60 22.95 0.79
CA GLN A 65 4.58 23.93 1.28
C GLN A 65 5.87 23.25 1.74
N GLU A 66 5.77 22.17 2.50
CA GLU A 66 6.95 21.41 2.97
C GLU A 66 7.70 20.78 1.79
N LEU A 67 6.99 20.21 0.82
CA LEU A 67 7.60 19.63 -0.39
C LEU A 67 8.28 20.70 -1.26
N ALA A 68 7.69 21.88 -1.40
CA ALA A 68 8.28 23.01 -2.11
C ALA A 68 9.57 23.50 -1.41
N ALA A 69 9.54 23.61 -0.07
CA ALA A 69 10.72 24.00 0.70
C ALA A 69 11.85 22.95 0.58
N ARG A 70 11.49 21.66 0.61
CA ARG A 70 12.46 20.56 0.40
C ARG A 70 13.07 20.60 -0.99
N SER A 71 12.25 20.75 -2.03
CA SER A 71 12.72 20.77 -3.41
C SER A 71 13.68 21.95 -3.66
N ALA A 72 13.36 23.14 -3.15
CA ALA A 72 14.22 24.31 -3.24
C ALA A 72 15.60 24.09 -2.59
N ARG A 73 15.62 23.50 -1.39
CA ARG A 73 16.89 23.15 -0.71
C ARG A 73 17.71 22.14 -1.51
N LEU A 74 17.08 21.13 -2.09
CA LEU A 74 17.75 20.13 -2.91
C LEU A 74 18.33 20.73 -4.19
N GLN A 75 17.56 21.60 -4.87
CA GLN A 75 18.02 22.32 -6.05
C GLN A 75 19.22 23.22 -5.74
N ALA A 76 19.16 23.98 -4.64
CA ALA A 76 20.28 24.82 -4.22
C ALA A 76 21.57 24.00 -3.99
N ARG A 77 21.45 22.82 -3.33
CA ARG A 77 22.58 21.90 -3.13
C ARG A 77 23.11 21.33 -4.44
N ALA A 78 22.23 20.96 -5.36
CA ALA A 78 22.61 20.46 -6.67
C ALA A 78 23.36 21.53 -7.48
N HIS A 79 22.88 22.78 -7.48
CA HIS A 79 23.56 23.90 -8.12
C HIS A 79 24.94 24.17 -7.50
N ALA A 80 25.06 24.16 -6.18
CA ALA A 80 26.35 24.34 -5.50
C ALA A 80 27.35 23.24 -5.86
N LEU A 81 26.89 21.98 -6.00
CA LEU A 81 27.74 20.87 -6.41
C LEU A 81 28.17 20.98 -7.87
N ALA A 82 27.24 21.35 -8.76
CA ALA A 82 27.53 21.54 -10.18
C ALA A 82 28.49 22.71 -10.45
N ALA A 83 28.46 23.74 -9.61
CA ALA A 83 29.34 24.90 -9.72
C ALA A 83 30.72 24.67 -9.09
N ARG A 84 30.95 23.55 -8.38
CA ARG A 84 32.25 23.25 -7.79
C ARG A 84 33.22 22.83 -8.90
N PRO A 85 34.31 23.58 -9.15
CA PRO A 85 35.38 23.09 -10.02
C PRO A 85 36.03 21.88 -9.37
N ASN A 86 36.30 20.87 -10.18
CA ASN A 86 36.95 19.61 -9.82
C ASN A 86 38.39 19.79 -9.34
#